data_AF-A0A2Z4YT66-F1
#
_entry.id   AF-A0A2Z4YT66-F1
#
_cell.length_a   1.000
_cell.length_b   1.000
_cell.length_c   1.000
_cell.angle_alpha   90.00
_cell.angle_beta   90.00
_cell.angle_gamma   90.00
#
_symmetry.space_group_name_H-M   'P 1'
#
loop_
_entity.id
_entity.type
_entity.pdbx_description
1 polymer ?
#
loop_
_entity_poly.entity_id
_entity_poly.type
_entity_poly.pdbx_seq_one_letter_code
_entity_poly.pdbx_strand_id
1 'polypeptide(L)'
;MVRERRAGKLRDDATVFSGLFWSGTRGLELGLIDGLGDMRQELKRRYGQKTKLELVTAGRGLLGRRIPGVSPVTLEGAASGLTMGLVEAAEERALWSRFGL
;
A
#
# COMPACT_ATOMS: atom_id res chain seq x y z
N MET A 1 -1.01 13.00 -19.58
CA MET A 1 -1.33 13.95 -18.47
C MET A 1 -2.72 13.66 -17.89
N VAL A 2 -3.10 14.18 -16.70
CA VAL A 2 -4.41 13.92 -16.06
C VAL A 2 -5.59 14.33 -16.94
N ARG A 3 -5.48 15.49 -17.62
CA ARG A 3 -6.52 16.00 -18.53
C ARG A 3 -6.83 15.02 -19.67
N GLU A 4 -5.81 14.44 -20.28
CA GLU A 4 -5.98 13.43 -21.34
C GLU A 4 -6.64 12.14 -20.80
N ARG A 5 -6.18 11.64 -19.65
CA ARG A 5 -6.70 10.40 -19.05
C ARG A 5 -8.14 10.52 -18.56
N ARG A 6 -8.60 11.74 -18.27
CA ARG A 6 -9.95 12.04 -17.80
C ARG A 6 -10.74 12.90 -18.79
N ALA A 7 -10.37 12.86 -20.07
CA ALA A 7 -11.11 13.50 -21.14
C ALA A 7 -12.58 13.03 -21.13
N GLY A 8 -13.52 13.97 -21.25
CA GLY A 8 -14.96 13.68 -21.20
C GLY A 8 -15.53 13.42 -19.79
N LYS A 9 -14.69 13.35 -18.75
CA LYS A 9 -15.14 13.20 -17.36
C LYS A 9 -14.93 14.46 -16.53
N LEU A 10 -13.85 15.20 -16.78
CA LEU A 10 -13.55 16.44 -16.05
C LEU A 10 -14.57 17.51 -16.38
N ARG A 11 -15.05 18.20 -15.35
CA ARG A 11 -15.86 19.41 -15.53
C ARG A 11 -14.98 20.59 -15.92
N ASP A 12 -15.55 21.48 -16.71
CA ASP A 12 -14.95 22.76 -17.03
C ASP A 12 -15.16 23.72 -15.85
N ASP A 13 -14.20 23.69 -14.92
CA ASP A 13 -14.18 24.51 -13.72
C ASP A 13 -12.76 25.06 -13.54
N ALA A 14 -12.65 26.40 -13.47
CA ALA A 14 -11.38 27.11 -13.38
C ALA A 14 -10.58 26.80 -12.11
N THR A 15 -11.25 26.28 -11.08
CA THR A 15 -10.60 25.89 -9.81
C THR A 15 -9.90 24.53 -9.92
N VAL A 16 -10.18 23.74 -10.96
CA VAL A 16 -9.55 22.44 -11.18
C VAL A 16 -8.08 22.64 -11.60
N PHE A 17 -7.16 22.04 -10.83
CA PHE A 17 -5.71 22.24 -10.92
C PHE A 17 -5.20 23.62 -10.47
N SER A 18 -5.96 24.35 -9.65
CA SER A 18 -5.51 25.60 -9.02
C SER A 18 -4.61 25.43 -7.78
N GLY A 19 -4.43 24.20 -7.30
CA GLY A 19 -3.76 23.89 -6.03
C GLY A 19 -4.71 23.76 -4.83
N LEU A 20 -6.01 24.00 -5.02
CA LEU A 20 -7.05 23.70 -4.03
C LEU A 20 -7.21 22.20 -3.81
N PHE A 21 -7.66 21.83 -2.60
CA PHE A 21 -8.01 20.46 -2.23
C PHE A 21 -9.53 20.31 -2.12
N TRP A 22 -10.00 19.08 -2.37
CA TRP A 22 -11.43 18.78 -2.43
C TRP A 22 -11.76 17.61 -1.52
N SER A 23 -12.97 17.62 -0.95
CA SER A 23 -13.56 16.42 -0.38
C SER A 23 -13.83 15.39 -1.47
N GLY A 24 -13.96 14.11 -1.10
CA GLY A 24 -14.27 13.04 -2.05
C GLY A 24 -15.51 13.36 -2.90
N THR A 25 -16.60 13.81 -2.26
CA THR A 25 -17.86 14.17 -2.94
C THR A 25 -17.63 15.25 -4.00
N ARG A 26 -16.93 16.32 -3.62
CA ARG A 26 -16.64 17.41 -4.56
C ARG A 26 -15.70 16.97 -5.68
N GLY A 27 -14.73 16.10 -5.37
CA GLY A 27 -13.86 15.49 -6.37
C GLY A 27 -14.63 14.64 -7.38
N LEU A 28 -15.67 13.93 -6.94
CA LEU A 28 -16.55 13.16 -7.83
C LEU A 28 -17.35 14.08 -8.74
N GLU A 29 -17.95 15.13 -8.19
CA GLU A 29 -18.69 16.14 -8.97
C GLU A 29 -17.81 16.79 -10.03
N LEU A 30 -16.56 17.13 -9.70
CA LEU A 30 -15.58 17.72 -10.63
C LEU A 30 -15.04 16.72 -11.66
N GLY A 31 -15.36 15.43 -11.51
CA GLY A 31 -14.88 14.36 -12.36
C GLY A 31 -13.42 13.99 -12.14
N LEU A 32 -12.84 14.34 -10.97
CA LEU A 32 -11.47 14.03 -10.59
C LEU A 32 -11.28 12.57 -10.18
N ILE A 33 -12.33 11.95 -9.62
CA ILE A 33 -12.38 10.54 -9.23
C ILE A 33 -13.55 9.84 -9.93
N ASP A 34 -13.54 8.50 -9.95
CA ASP A 34 -14.58 7.70 -10.61
C ASP A 34 -15.72 7.27 -9.67
N GLY A 35 -15.53 7.38 -8.36
CA GLY A 35 -16.54 6.98 -7.39
C GLY A 35 -16.08 7.15 -5.94
N LEU A 36 -17.03 6.99 -5.03
CA LEU A 36 -16.82 6.93 -3.60
C LEU A 36 -16.98 5.49 -3.12
N GLY A 37 -16.20 5.09 -2.12
CA GLY A 37 -16.32 3.77 -1.52
C GLY A 37 -15.24 3.52 -0.48
N ASP A 38 -15.40 2.41 0.24
CA ASP A 38 -14.39 1.89 1.15
C ASP A 38 -13.57 0.77 0.52
N MET A 39 -12.44 0.42 1.17
CA MET A 39 -11.53 -0.62 0.68
C MET A 39 -12.22 -1.98 0.49
N ARG A 40 -13.13 -2.37 1.40
CA ARG A 40 -13.81 -3.66 1.34
C ARG A 40 -14.80 -3.72 0.18
N GLN A 41 -15.57 -2.65 -0.01
CA GLN A 41 -16.50 -2.51 -1.13
C GLN A 41 -15.74 -2.58 -2.46
N GLU A 42 -14.65 -1.83 -2.59
CA GLU A 42 -13.90 -1.77 -3.85
C GLU A 42 -13.21 -3.10 -4.18
N LEU A 43 -12.61 -3.76 -3.18
CA LEU A 43 -12.01 -5.09 -3.38
C LEU A 43 -13.05 -6.13 -3.79
N LYS A 44 -14.23 -6.12 -3.16
CA LYS A 44 -15.32 -7.03 -3.55
C LYS A 44 -15.89 -6.72 -4.93
N ARG A 45 -15.97 -5.45 -5.31
CA ARG A 45 -16.39 -5.03 -6.65
C ARG A 45 -15.43 -5.52 -7.73
N ARG A 46 -14.12 -5.46 -7.47
CA ARG A 46 -13.07 -5.86 -8.43
C ARG A 46 -12.82 -7.36 -8.48
N TYR A 47 -12.79 -8.02 -7.33
CA TYR A 47 -12.33 -9.42 -7.17
C TYR A 47 -13.44 -10.40 -6.76
N GLY A 48 -14.67 -9.90 -6.55
CA GLY A 48 -15.87 -10.70 -6.25
C GLY A 48 -16.28 -10.70 -4.77
N GLN A 49 -17.52 -11.11 -4.50
CA GLN A 49 -18.09 -11.08 -3.14
C GLN A 49 -17.37 -11.97 -2.12
N LYS A 50 -16.60 -12.96 -2.61
CA LYS A 50 -15.82 -13.90 -1.80
C LYS A 50 -14.47 -13.34 -1.34
N THR A 51 -14.10 -12.12 -1.75
CA THR A 51 -12.82 -11.51 -1.35
C THR A 51 -12.75 -11.27 0.16
N LYS A 52 -11.67 -11.75 0.77
CA LYS A 52 -11.34 -11.57 2.19
C LYS A 52 -10.12 -10.67 2.31
N LEU A 53 -10.14 -9.79 3.31
CA LEU A 53 -9.01 -8.92 3.64
C LEU A 53 -8.28 -9.52 4.83
N GLU A 54 -7.02 -9.86 4.64
CA GLU A 54 -6.15 -10.40 5.70
C GLU A 54 -5.21 -9.29 6.21
N LEU A 55 -5.13 -9.12 7.53
CA LEU A 55 -4.27 -8.13 8.15
C LEU A 55 -2.87 -8.72 8.35
N VAL A 56 -1.90 -8.26 7.53
CA VAL A 56 -0.50 -8.66 7.66
C VAL A 56 0.19 -7.76 8.69
N THR A 57 0.67 -8.36 9.79
CA THR A 57 1.46 -7.64 10.81
C THR A 57 2.84 -8.28 10.92
N ALA A 58 3.86 -7.49 11.27
CA ALA A 58 5.16 -8.06 11.61
C ALA A 58 4.99 -8.98 12.83
N GLY A 59 5.27 -10.27 12.66
CA GLY A 59 5.16 -11.26 13.73
C GLY A 59 5.92 -10.79 14.97
N ARG A 60 5.31 -10.93 16.16
CA ARG A 60 6.05 -10.75 17.41
C ARG A 60 6.68 -12.11 17.74
N GLY A 61 8.01 -12.15 17.88
CA GLY A 61 8.68 -13.35 18.37
C GLY A 61 8.23 -13.71 19.80
N LEU A 62 8.34 -14.98 20.17
CA LEU A 62 7.93 -15.57 21.46
C LEU A 62 8.50 -14.87 22.72
N LEU A 63 9.52 -14.02 22.57
CA LEU A 63 10.16 -13.27 23.66
C LEU A 63 10.20 -11.75 23.40
N GLY A 64 9.30 -11.23 22.56
CA GLY A 64 9.28 -9.80 22.23
C GLY A 64 10.47 -9.32 21.38
N ARG A 65 11.33 -10.24 20.92
CA ARG A 65 12.41 -9.90 20.01
C ARG A 65 11.83 -9.58 18.63
N ARG A 66 11.98 -8.31 18.24
CA ARG A 66 11.61 -7.78 16.92
C ARG A 66 12.25 -8.66 15.84
N ILE A 67 11.45 -9.03 14.84
CA ILE A 67 11.94 -9.72 13.65
C ILE A 67 13.02 -8.83 13.00
N PRO A 68 14.24 -9.35 12.72
CA PRO A 68 15.25 -8.62 11.98
C PRO A 68 14.68 -8.20 10.62
N GLY A 69 14.66 -6.89 10.35
CA GLY A 69 14.02 -6.32 9.17
C GLY A 69 13.10 -5.14 9.48
N VAL A 70 12.73 -4.93 10.76
CA VAL A 70 12.12 -3.70 11.27
C VAL A 70 12.80 -3.28 12.57
N SER A 71 14.00 -2.70 12.49
CA SER A 71 14.62 -1.91 13.57
C SER A 71 15.68 -0.96 12.99
N PRO A 72 15.83 0.25 13.55
CA PRO A 72 16.88 1.17 13.15
C PRO A 72 18.22 0.54 13.49
N VAL A 73 19.08 0.46 12.48
CA VAL A 73 20.43 -0.11 12.54
C VAL A 73 21.21 0.52 13.70
N THR A 74 21.68 -0.30 14.65
CA THR A 74 22.73 0.09 15.61
C THR A 74 24.08 -0.44 15.13
N LEU A 75 25.09 0.41 15.25
CA LEU A 75 26.34 0.41 14.48
C LEU A 75 27.37 -0.66 14.90
N GLU A 76 27.14 -1.44 15.96
CA GLU A 76 28.17 -2.31 16.57
C GLU A 76 28.10 -3.80 16.15
N GLY A 77 27.07 -4.24 15.39
CA GLY A 77 26.93 -5.62 14.89
C GLY A 77 27.50 -5.87 13.48
N ALA A 78 28.17 -4.88 12.90
CA ALA A 78 28.47 -4.76 11.47
C ALA A 78 29.66 -5.63 10.97
N ALA A 79 30.19 -6.58 11.73
CA ALA A 79 31.43 -7.28 11.34
C ALA A 79 31.28 -8.78 11.04
N SER A 80 30.41 -9.53 11.74
CA SER A 80 30.35 -11.00 11.63
C SER A 80 28.97 -11.55 11.24
N GLY A 81 27.98 -10.67 11.07
CA GLY A 81 26.57 -11.04 10.92
C GLY A 81 26.00 -10.96 9.51
N LEU A 82 26.82 -10.83 8.47
CA LEU A 82 26.38 -10.08 7.28
C LEU A 82 26.31 -10.83 5.94
N THR A 83 26.69 -12.10 5.85
CA THR A 83 26.64 -12.84 4.57
C THR A 83 25.66 -14.00 4.58
N MET A 84 25.79 -14.97 5.49
CA MET A 84 24.89 -16.13 5.54
C MET A 84 23.45 -15.77 6.02
N GLY A 85 23.30 -14.92 7.05
CA GLY A 85 21.99 -14.45 7.55
C GLY A 85 21.29 -13.40 6.66
N LEU A 86 21.96 -12.93 5.61
CA LEU A 86 21.46 -11.96 4.62
C LEU A 86 20.93 -12.65 3.35
N VAL A 87 21.25 -13.93 3.11
CA VAL A 87 20.73 -14.74 1.99
C VAL A 87 19.47 -15.50 2.40
N GLU A 88 19.43 -16.06 3.61
CA GLU A 88 18.28 -16.85 4.10
C GLU A 88 17.05 -15.96 4.40
N ALA A 89 17.26 -14.77 4.97
CA ALA A 89 16.27 -13.69 5.05
C ALA A 89 15.94 -13.04 3.69
N ALA A 90 16.69 -13.37 2.63
CA ALA A 90 16.38 -12.96 1.27
C ALA A 90 15.51 -13.99 0.52
N GLU A 91 15.58 -15.29 0.85
CA GLU A 91 14.73 -16.33 0.25
C GLU A 91 13.40 -16.53 0.97
N GLU A 92 13.41 -16.52 2.31
CA GLU A 92 12.18 -16.60 3.09
C GLU A 92 11.26 -15.44 2.66
N ARG A 93 11.80 -14.22 2.67
CA ARG A 93 11.27 -12.98 2.07
C ARG A 93 10.98 -13.02 0.57
N ALA A 94 11.69 -13.83 -0.21
CA ALA A 94 11.37 -14.02 -1.62
C ALA A 94 10.04 -14.75 -1.78
N LEU A 95 9.68 -15.57 -0.78
CA LEU A 95 8.49 -16.37 -0.83
C LEU A 95 7.55 -16.29 0.38
N TRP A 96 7.44 -15.15 1.07
CA TRP A 96 6.15 -14.77 1.70
C TRP A 96 5.08 -14.43 0.63
N SER A 97 5.21 -15.11 -0.51
CA SER A 97 5.33 -14.54 -1.86
C SER A 97 4.01 -14.38 -2.54
N ARG A 98 3.09 -15.26 -2.17
CA ARG A 98 1.94 -15.53 -3.01
C ARG A 98 0.67 -15.16 -2.30
N PHE A 99 0.52 -15.47 -1.00
CA PHE A 99 -0.79 -15.36 -0.35
C PHE A 99 -0.79 -15.01 1.14
N GLY A 100 0.33 -14.57 1.67
CA GLY A 100 0.32 -13.99 3.00
C GLY A 100 0.26 -15.10 4.06
N LEU A 101 1.36 -15.73 4.40
CA LEU A 101 2.57 -14.99 4.69
C LEU A 101 3.74 -15.80 4.19
#